data_AF-Q7X0J0-F1
#
_entry.id   AF-Q7X0J0-F1
#
_cell.length_a   1.000
_cell.length_b   1.000
_cell.length_c   1.000
_cell.angle_alpha   90.00
_cell.angle_beta   90.00
_cell.angle_gamma   90.00
#
_symmetry.space_group_name_H-M   'P 1'
#
loop_
_entity.id
_entity.type
_entity.pdbx_description
1 polymer ?
#
loop_
_entity_poly.entity_id
_entity_poly.type
_entity_poly.pdbx_seq_one_letter_code
_entity_poly.pdbx_strand_id
1 'polypeptide(L)'
;AGGFSANTSLANWCRKNGMLLHIHRAMHAVIDRNPNHGIHFRVLAKCLRLSGGDHLHTGTVVGKLEGDRASTLGFVDQLREAFVPEDRSRGIFFDQDWGSMPGVFAVASGGIHVWHMPALVNIFGDDSVLQFGGGTQGLPGGNAAGAAANRVALEACVKARNEGRELEREGGDILRDAARHSPELAVALDT
;
A
#
# COMPACT_ATOMS: atom_id res chain seq x y z
N ALA A 1 -19.12 13.27 -5.68
CA ALA A 1 -18.54 12.34 -4.68
C ALA A 1 -19.39 11.08 -4.65
N GLY A 2 -18.79 9.88 -4.60
CA GLY A 2 -19.53 8.62 -4.61
C GLY A 2 -20.33 8.37 -3.32
N GLY A 3 -19.72 8.62 -2.16
CA GLY A 3 -20.37 8.42 -0.85
C GLY A 3 -20.64 6.94 -0.52
N PHE A 4 -20.87 6.64 0.76
CA PHE A 4 -21.03 5.25 1.21
C PHE A 4 -22.26 4.55 0.62
N SER A 5 -23.37 5.26 0.38
CA SER A 5 -24.57 4.67 -0.22
C SER A 5 -24.32 4.13 -1.64
N ALA A 6 -23.60 4.90 -2.47
CA ALA A 6 -23.24 4.43 -3.82
C ALA A 6 -22.16 3.35 -3.76
N ASN A 7 -21.18 3.47 -2.85
CA ASN A 7 -20.12 2.47 -2.68
C ASN A 7 -20.70 1.09 -2.31
N THR A 8 -21.57 1.03 -1.31
CA THR A 8 -22.22 -0.23 -0.90
C THR A 8 -23.06 -0.82 -2.03
N SER A 9 -23.74 0.02 -2.81
CA SER A 9 -24.51 -0.43 -3.98
C SER A 9 -23.59 -1.05 -5.04
N LEU A 10 -22.46 -0.41 -5.31
CA LEU A 10 -21.45 -0.90 -6.26
C LEU A 10 -20.77 -2.17 -5.76
N ALA A 11 -20.42 -2.27 -4.48
CA ALA A 11 -19.83 -3.47 -3.89
C ALA A 11 -20.76 -4.69 -4.02
N ASN A 12 -22.05 -4.50 -3.76
CA ASN A 12 -23.06 -5.54 -3.97
C ASN A 12 -23.19 -5.96 -5.45
N TRP A 13 -23.10 -5.00 -6.37
CA TRP A 13 -23.09 -5.29 -7.81
C TRP A 13 -21.83 -6.07 -8.20
N CYS A 14 -20.64 -5.63 -7.77
CA CYS A 14 -19.37 -6.29 -8.02
C CYS A 14 -19.38 -7.74 -7.56
N ARG A 15 -19.89 -8.00 -6.34
CA ARG A 15 -20.05 -9.36 -5.81
C ARG A 15 -20.95 -10.23 -6.69
N LYS A 16 -22.06 -9.69 -7.20
CA LYS A 16 -23.00 -10.43 -8.07
C LYS A 16 -22.45 -10.71 -9.47
N ASN A 17 -21.47 -9.92 -9.92
CA ASN A 17 -20.96 -9.97 -11.28
C ASN A 17 -19.51 -10.45 -11.37
N GLY A 18 -18.90 -10.90 -10.26
CA GLY A 18 -17.53 -11.40 -10.25
C GLY A 18 -16.48 -10.32 -10.56
N MET A 19 -16.73 -9.07 -10.18
CA MET A 19 -15.82 -7.95 -10.44
C MET A 19 -15.07 -7.56 -9.17
N LEU A 20 -13.75 -7.34 -9.30
CA LEU A 20 -12.96 -6.70 -8.24
C LEU A 20 -13.30 -5.20 -8.14
N LEU A 21 -13.25 -4.66 -6.93
CA LEU A 21 -13.57 -3.27 -6.63
C LEU A 21 -12.38 -2.56 -5.94
N HIS A 22 -11.68 -1.73 -6.72
CA HIS A 22 -10.61 -0.87 -6.22
C HIS A 22 -11.16 0.46 -5.69
N ILE A 23 -10.80 0.83 -4.45
CA ILE A 23 -11.30 2.04 -3.81
C ILE A 23 -10.20 3.10 -3.68
N HIS A 24 -10.41 4.22 -4.36
CA HIS A 24 -9.60 5.42 -4.18
C HIS A 24 -10.19 6.31 -3.08
N ARG A 25 -9.38 6.70 -2.11
CA ARG A 25 -9.79 7.51 -0.94
C ARG A 25 -9.81 9.02 -1.22
N ALA A 26 -10.25 9.45 -2.40
CA ALA A 26 -10.28 10.88 -2.73
C ALA A 26 -11.07 11.66 -1.65
N MET A 27 -10.61 12.87 -1.30
CA MET A 27 -11.16 13.72 -0.24
C MET A 27 -10.85 13.29 1.22
N HIS A 28 -10.23 12.12 1.48
CA HIS A 28 -10.00 11.66 2.86
C HIS A 28 -9.22 12.67 3.73
N ALA A 29 -8.15 13.27 3.18
CA ALA A 29 -7.29 14.24 3.86
C ALA A 29 -7.99 15.56 4.24
N VAL A 30 -9.19 15.83 3.72
CA VAL A 30 -10.03 16.94 4.20
C VAL A 30 -10.54 16.67 5.61
N ILE A 31 -10.68 15.39 5.98
CA ILE A 31 -11.32 14.93 7.21
C ILE A 31 -10.30 14.33 8.19
N ASP A 32 -9.24 13.68 7.70
CA ASP A 32 -8.37 12.85 8.55
C ASP A 32 -6.97 13.40 8.81
N ARG A 33 -6.63 14.56 8.26
CA ARG A 33 -5.28 15.13 8.34
C ARG A 33 -4.99 15.89 9.63
N ASN A 34 -5.97 16.62 10.17
CA ASN A 34 -5.75 17.45 11.34
C ASN A 34 -5.86 16.60 12.62
N PRO A 35 -4.81 16.49 13.44
CA PRO A 35 -4.85 15.66 14.66
C PRO A 35 -5.83 16.20 15.72
N ASN A 36 -6.21 17.47 15.65
CA ASN A 36 -7.08 18.11 16.64
C ASN A 36 -8.56 18.17 16.24
N HIS A 37 -8.90 17.89 14.97
CA HIS A 37 -10.28 17.96 14.48
C HIS A 37 -10.48 17.09 13.25
N GLY A 38 -11.49 16.22 13.30
CA GLY A 38 -11.86 15.38 12.17
C GLY A 38 -12.08 13.92 12.57
N ILE A 39 -11.87 13.02 11.63
CA ILE A 39 -12.01 11.57 11.81
C ILE A 39 -10.74 10.90 11.31
N HIS A 40 -9.97 10.26 12.20
CA HIS A 40 -8.74 9.59 11.80
C HIS A 40 -9.01 8.50 10.73
N PHE A 41 -8.11 8.37 9.75
CA PHE A 41 -8.26 7.48 8.58
C PHE A 41 -8.60 6.04 8.95
N ARG A 42 -8.06 5.52 10.06
CA ARG A 42 -8.38 4.18 10.59
C ARG A 42 -9.88 3.92 10.72
N VAL A 43 -10.69 4.92 11.08
CA VAL A 43 -12.15 4.79 11.18
C VAL A 43 -12.75 4.65 9.77
N LEU A 44 -12.31 5.47 8.81
CA LEU A 44 -12.74 5.40 7.42
C LEU A 44 -12.37 4.05 6.78
N ALA A 45 -11.19 3.50 7.11
CA ALA A 45 -10.74 2.19 6.68
C ALA A 45 -11.69 1.08 7.18
N LYS A 46 -12.11 1.12 8.46
CA LYS A 46 -13.12 0.19 9.00
C LYS A 46 -14.46 0.34 8.28
N CYS A 47 -14.94 1.58 8.11
CA CYS A 47 -16.18 1.85 7.38
C CYS A 47 -16.14 1.33 5.95
N LEU A 48 -14.99 1.42 5.27
CA LEU A 48 -14.84 0.90 3.92
C LEU A 48 -14.83 -0.63 3.88
N ARG A 49 -14.10 -1.29 4.78
CA ARG A 49 -14.12 -2.77 4.89
C ARG A 49 -15.54 -3.30 5.08
N LEU A 50 -16.35 -2.61 5.89
CA LEU A 50 -17.79 -2.91 6.07
C LEU A 50 -18.64 -2.62 4.82
N SER A 51 -18.42 -1.48 4.16
CA SER A 51 -19.19 -1.07 2.97
C SER A 51 -18.89 -1.95 1.76
N GLY A 52 -17.66 -2.46 1.66
CA GLY A 52 -17.19 -3.35 0.61
C GLY A 52 -16.20 -2.66 -0.34
N GLY A 53 -15.09 -3.35 -0.59
CA GLY A 53 -14.01 -2.99 -1.50
C GLY A 53 -12.90 -4.03 -1.36
N ASP A 54 -12.27 -4.41 -2.47
CA ASP A 54 -11.21 -5.42 -2.46
C ASP A 54 -9.85 -4.79 -2.23
N HIS A 55 -9.65 -3.55 -2.69
CA HIS A 55 -8.44 -2.75 -2.48
C HIS A 55 -8.76 -1.38 -1.87
N LEU A 56 -7.88 -0.87 -1.00
CA LEU A 56 -7.97 0.50 -0.47
C LEU A 56 -6.59 1.16 -0.43
N HIS A 57 -6.49 2.39 -0.93
CA HIS A 57 -5.29 3.21 -0.75
C HIS A 57 -5.00 3.48 0.74
N THR A 58 -3.82 3.12 1.20
CA THR A 58 -3.40 3.19 2.62
C THR A 58 -2.31 4.23 2.86
N GLY A 59 -1.65 4.71 1.81
CA GLY A 59 -0.49 5.61 1.92
C GLY A 59 0.80 4.83 1.72
N THR A 60 1.92 5.53 1.73
CA THR A 60 3.23 4.94 1.37
C THR A 60 4.25 4.99 2.49
N VAL A 61 4.04 5.80 3.53
CA VAL A 61 5.01 6.14 4.60
C VAL A 61 6.23 6.88 4.09
N VAL A 62 6.89 6.37 3.04
CA VAL A 62 8.13 6.89 2.45
C VAL A 62 7.92 7.77 1.22
N GLY A 63 6.69 7.88 0.70
CA GLY A 63 6.40 8.67 -0.49
C GLY A 63 6.07 10.14 -0.20
N LYS A 64 5.47 10.80 -1.19
CA LYS A 64 5.17 12.25 -1.14
C LYS A 64 4.09 12.64 -0.12
N LEU A 65 3.17 11.73 0.18
CA LEU A 65 2.01 12.01 1.01
C LEU A 65 2.28 11.61 2.46
N GLU A 66 1.75 12.41 3.39
CA GLU A 66 1.87 12.20 4.84
C GLU A 66 1.39 10.81 5.26
N GLY A 67 2.17 10.16 6.13
CA GLY A 67 1.84 8.85 6.68
C GLY A 67 2.82 8.43 7.78
N ASP A 68 2.37 8.51 9.04
CA ASP A 68 3.12 7.95 10.17
C ASP A 68 3.17 6.42 10.06
N ARG A 69 4.35 5.83 10.28
CA ARG A 69 4.58 4.39 10.11
C ARG A 69 3.75 3.57 11.09
N ALA A 70 3.75 3.96 12.38
CA ALA A 70 3.04 3.20 13.42
C ALA A 70 1.54 3.20 13.18
N SER A 71 0.97 4.37 12.89
CA SER A 71 -0.44 4.52 12.54
C SER A 71 -0.80 3.74 11.26
N THR A 72 0.09 3.75 10.26
CA THR A 72 -0.12 3.03 9.00
C THR A 72 -0.20 1.53 9.20
N LEU A 73 0.75 0.96 9.94
CA LEU A 73 0.70 -0.46 10.30
C LEU A 73 -0.59 -0.79 11.05
N GLY A 74 -1.00 0.05 12.01
CA GLY A 74 -2.24 -0.14 12.75
C GLY A 74 -3.48 -0.23 11.85
N PHE A 75 -3.68 0.71 10.92
CA PHE A 75 -4.87 0.64 10.06
C PHE A 75 -4.74 -0.35 8.89
N VAL A 76 -3.53 -0.79 8.53
CA VAL A 76 -3.34 -1.92 7.59
C VAL A 76 -3.77 -3.23 8.25
N ASP A 77 -3.42 -3.47 9.51
CA ASP A 77 -3.92 -4.64 10.26
C ASP A 77 -5.45 -4.65 10.31
N GLN A 78 -6.07 -3.48 10.52
CA GLN A 78 -7.53 -3.35 10.52
C GLN A 78 -8.19 -3.71 9.18
N LEU A 79 -7.46 -3.63 8.08
CA LEU A 79 -7.95 -4.03 6.76
C LEU A 79 -7.75 -5.52 6.47
N ARG A 80 -6.74 -6.16 7.06
CA ARG A 80 -6.31 -7.51 6.68
C ARG A 80 -6.71 -8.58 7.69
N GLU A 81 -6.47 -8.31 8.97
CA GLU A 81 -6.56 -9.34 9.99
C GLU A 81 -8.00 -9.66 10.37
N ALA A 82 -8.22 -10.90 10.83
CA ALA A 82 -9.49 -11.32 11.40
C ALA A 82 -9.71 -10.72 12.80
N PHE A 83 -8.64 -10.59 13.59
CA PHE A 83 -8.67 -9.98 14.91
C PHE A 83 -7.48 -9.04 15.09
N VAL A 84 -7.73 -7.81 15.53
CA VAL A 84 -6.70 -6.81 15.83
C VAL A 84 -6.81 -6.41 17.30
N PRO A 85 -5.84 -6.77 18.15
CA PRO A 85 -5.85 -6.37 19.56
C PRO A 85 -5.61 -4.87 19.73
N GLU A 86 -6.03 -4.34 20.87
CA GLU A 86 -5.73 -3.00 21.32
C GLU A 86 -4.20 -2.76 21.38
N ASP A 87 -3.78 -1.62 20.83
CA ASP A 87 -2.40 -1.18 20.83
C ASP A 87 -2.34 0.34 20.60
N ARG A 88 -2.32 1.10 21.70
CA ARG A 88 -2.19 2.57 21.65
C ARG A 88 -0.96 3.06 20.89
N SER A 89 0.13 2.30 20.86
CA SER A 89 1.36 2.71 20.18
C SER A 89 1.19 2.79 18.66
N ARG A 90 0.25 2.01 18.11
CA ARG A 90 -0.16 2.04 16.70
C ARG A 90 -1.51 2.71 16.48
N GLY A 91 -2.03 3.38 17.52
CA GLY A 91 -3.32 4.06 17.48
C GLY A 91 -4.52 3.11 17.38
N ILE A 92 -4.41 1.86 17.85
CA ILE A 92 -5.57 0.96 17.97
C ILE A 92 -6.15 1.11 19.37
N PHE A 93 -7.37 1.63 19.45
CA PHE A 93 -7.98 2.01 20.73
C PHE A 93 -8.86 0.92 21.35
N PHE A 94 -9.23 -0.08 20.57
CA PHE A 94 -10.15 -1.14 20.94
C PHE A 94 -9.74 -2.40 20.21
N ASP A 95 -9.91 -3.55 20.86
CA ASP A 95 -9.94 -4.84 20.20
C ASP A 95 -10.98 -4.80 19.07
N GLN A 96 -10.62 -5.33 17.91
CA GLN A 96 -11.51 -5.42 16.76
C GLN A 96 -11.52 -6.85 16.25
N ASP A 97 -12.65 -7.53 16.43
CA ASP A 97 -12.96 -8.78 15.77
C ASP A 97 -13.75 -8.51 14.48
N TRP A 98 -13.28 -9.05 13.37
CA TRP A 98 -13.90 -9.00 12.05
C TRP A 98 -14.59 -10.32 11.68
N GLY A 99 -14.50 -11.34 12.54
CA GLY A 99 -14.96 -12.69 12.27
C GLY A 99 -14.35 -13.21 10.97
N SER A 100 -15.22 -13.71 10.09
CA SER A 100 -14.82 -14.23 8.77
C SER A 100 -14.93 -13.20 7.64
N MET A 101 -15.04 -11.91 7.95
CA MET A 101 -15.09 -10.86 6.93
C MET A 101 -13.78 -10.86 6.13
N PRO A 102 -13.81 -10.96 4.78
CA PRO A 102 -12.61 -10.90 3.97
C PRO A 102 -11.77 -9.65 4.26
N GLY A 103 -10.45 -9.81 4.14
CA GLY A 103 -9.52 -8.70 4.19
C GLY A 103 -9.58 -7.83 2.93
N VAL A 104 -8.94 -6.66 3.00
CA VAL A 104 -8.80 -5.69 1.92
C VAL A 104 -7.32 -5.49 1.64
N PHE A 105 -6.91 -5.56 0.37
CA PHE A 105 -5.52 -5.29 -0.01
C PHE A 105 -5.17 -3.82 0.24
N ALA A 106 -4.07 -3.62 0.94
CA ALA A 106 -3.50 -2.29 1.15
C ALA A 106 -2.82 -1.82 -0.13
N VAL A 107 -3.17 -0.63 -0.61
CA VAL A 107 -2.56 -0.03 -1.81
C VAL A 107 -1.64 1.12 -1.41
N ALA A 108 -0.33 0.90 -1.59
CA ALA A 108 0.69 1.92 -1.42
C ALA A 108 0.89 2.65 -2.75
N SER A 109 0.54 3.94 -2.78
CA SER A 109 0.58 4.77 -4.00
C SER A 109 0.87 6.22 -3.67
N GLY A 110 1.66 6.88 -4.51
CA GLY A 110 1.96 8.31 -4.43
C GLY A 110 3.44 8.62 -4.18
N GLY A 111 4.13 9.07 -5.23
CA GLY A 111 5.52 9.54 -5.15
C GLY A 111 6.55 8.47 -4.78
N ILE A 112 6.31 7.21 -5.15
CA ILE A 112 7.24 6.10 -4.95
C ILE A 112 7.95 5.71 -6.25
N HIS A 113 9.15 5.14 -6.12
CA HIS A 113 10.08 4.72 -7.18
C HIS A 113 10.94 3.55 -6.66
N VAL A 114 11.81 2.98 -7.51
CA VAL A 114 12.52 1.72 -7.22
C VAL A 114 13.31 1.69 -5.91
N TRP A 115 13.92 2.82 -5.49
CA TRP A 115 14.64 2.91 -4.21
C TRP A 115 13.75 2.70 -2.98
N HIS A 116 12.44 2.92 -3.11
CA HIS A 116 11.49 2.67 -2.03
C HIS A 116 11.09 1.20 -1.90
N MET A 117 11.41 0.35 -2.89
CA MET A 117 10.94 -1.03 -2.95
C MET A 117 11.26 -1.86 -1.68
N PRO A 118 12.49 -1.84 -1.13
CA PRO A 118 12.81 -2.61 0.06
C PRO A 118 11.96 -2.19 1.28
N ALA A 119 11.79 -0.88 1.47
CA ALA A 119 10.96 -0.34 2.55
C ALA A 119 9.47 -0.68 2.36
N LEU A 120 8.95 -0.59 1.13
CA LEU A 120 7.56 -0.93 0.83
C LEU A 120 7.26 -2.41 1.08
N VAL A 121 8.16 -3.31 0.65
CA VAL A 121 8.04 -4.75 0.92
C VAL A 121 8.10 -5.02 2.42
N ASN A 122 8.97 -4.34 3.16
CA ASN A 122 9.07 -4.50 4.61
C ASN A 122 7.83 -3.97 5.37
N ILE A 123 7.24 -2.86 4.92
CA ILE A 123 6.10 -2.23 5.58
C ILE A 123 4.80 -2.96 5.26
N PHE A 124 4.56 -3.28 3.99
CA PHE A 124 3.26 -3.76 3.53
C PHE A 124 3.21 -5.27 3.29
N GLY A 125 4.33 -5.97 3.18
CA GLY A 125 4.36 -7.41 2.92
C GLY A 125 3.71 -7.81 1.60
N ASP A 126 3.40 -9.10 1.47
CA ASP A 126 2.97 -9.71 0.20
C ASP A 126 1.53 -9.34 -0.20
N ASP A 127 0.62 -9.19 0.77
CA ASP A 127 -0.79 -8.87 0.52
C ASP A 127 -1.03 -7.37 0.27
N SER A 128 -0.27 -6.80 -0.66
CA SER A 128 -0.30 -5.38 -1.00
C SER A 128 -0.25 -5.11 -2.50
N VAL A 129 -0.66 -3.90 -2.89
CA VAL A 129 -0.47 -3.39 -4.24
C VAL A 129 0.42 -2.15 -4.17
N LEU A 130 1.56 -2.19 -4.85
CA LEU A 130 2.50 -1.08 -4.95
C LEU A 130 2.33 -0.37 -6.30
N GLN A 131 1.91 0.89 -6.30
CA GLN A 131 1.58 1.63 -7.52
C GLN A 131 2.62 2.70 -7.87
N PHE A 132 3.29 2.47 -9.00
CA PHE A 132 4.32 3.37 -9.54
C PHE A 132 3.79 4.12 -10.76
N GLY A 133 3.20 5.30 -10.55
CA GLY A 133 2.75 6.18 -11.63
C GLY A 133 3.92 6.86 -12.32
N GLY A 134 4.36 7.99 -11.76
CA GLY A 134 5.56 8.72 -12.23
C GLY A 134 6.83 7.84 -12.23
N GLY A 135 6.98 6.95 -11.23
CA GLY A 135 8.08 5.99 -11.16
C GLY A 135 8.06 4.88 -12.24
N THR A 136 7.06 4.86 -13.12
CA THR A 136 7.05 4.03 -14.34
C THR A 136 7.17 4.92 -15.57
N GLN A 137 6.26 5.89 -15.71
CA GLN A 137 6.12 6.69 -16.93
C GLN A 137 7.25 7.72 -17.11
N GLY A 138 7.94 8.08 -16.02
CA GLY A 138 9.03 9.04 -16.03
C GLY A 138 10.38 8.44 -16.42
N LEU A 139 10.48 7.13 -16.65
CA LEU A 139 11.76 6.50 -17.00
C LEU A 139 12.14 6.85 -18.46
N PRO A 140 13.40 7.25 -18.75
CA PRO A 140 13.84 7.58 -20.12
C PRO A 140 13.62 6.47 -21.15
N GLY A 141 13.66 5.20 -20.74
CA GLY A 141 13.38 4.03 -21.58
C GLY A 141 11.90 3.78 -21.89
N GLY A 142 11.01 4.68 -21.46
CA GLY A 142 9.57 4.58 -21.67
C GLY A 142 8.86 3.62 -20.70
N ASN A 143 7.53 3.53 -20.84
CA ASN A 143 6.67 2.83 -19.88
C ASN A 143 7.02 1.35 -19.70
N ALA A 144 7.41 0.66 -20.77
CA ALA A 144 7.76 -0.76 -20.71
C ALA A 144 9.02 -0.99 -19.87
N ALA A 145 10.05 -0.15 -20.06
CA ALA A 145 11.26 -0.20 -19.25
C ALA A 145 10.97 0.17 -17.79
N GLY A 146 10.15 1.20 -17.54
CA GLY A 146 9.73 1.57 -16.18
C GLY A 146 9.00 0.44 -15.46
N ALA A 147 8.10 -0.25 -16.17
CA ALA A 147 7.38 -1.39 -15.62
C ALA A 147 8.32 -2.57 -15.32
N ALA A 148 9.26 -2.86 -16.22
CA ALA A 148 10.28 -3.88 -16.02
C ALA A 148 11.18 -3.56 -14.81
N ALA A 149 11.66 -2.32 -14.68
CA ALA A 149 12.49 -1.88 -13.56
C ALA A 149 11.78 -2.08 -12.21
N ASN A 150 10.52 -1.64 -12.09
CA ASN A 150 9.72 -1.82 -10.89
C ASN A 150 9.49 -3.31 -10.57
N ARG A 151 9.26 -4.14 -11.60
CA ARG A 151 9.06 -5.57 -11.43
C ARG A 151 10.33 -6.29 -10.94
N VAL A 152 11.48 -6.00 -11.55
CA VAL A 152 12.78 -6.58 -11.15
C VAL A 152 13.12 -6.18 -9.72
N ALA A 153 12.94 -4.90 -9.37
CA ALA A 153 13.19 -4.42 -8.00
C ALA A 153 12.32 -5.16 -6.97
N LEU A 154 11.03 -5.37 -7.26
CA LEU A 154 10.13 -6.11 -6.38
C LEU A 154 10.58 -7.57 -6.19
N GLU A 155 10.82 -8.29 -7.29
CA GLU A 155 11.22 -9.70 -7.22
C GLU A 155 12.57 -9.88 -6.51
N ALA A 156 13.52 -8.97 -6.72
CA ALA A 156 14.80 -8.98 -6.01
C ALA A 156 14.62 -8.79 -4.50
N CYS A 157 13.75 -7.86 -4.09
CA CYS A 157 13.46 -7.63 -2.66
C CYS A 157 12.75 -8.83 -2.02
N VAL A 158 11.74 -9.39 -2.70
CA VAL A 158 11.01 -10.58 -2.19
C VAL A 158 11.96 -11.78 -2.07
N LYS A 159 12.79 -12.03 -3.08
CA LYS A 159 13.80 -13.09 -3.04
C LYS A 159 14.77 -12.89 -1.86
N ALA A 160 15.36 -11.70 -1.74
CA ALA A 160 16.32 -11.39 -0.67
C ALA A 160 15.69 -11.57 0.72
N ARG A 161 14.46 -11.07 0.94
CA ARG A 161 13.72 -11.27 2.18
C ARG A 161 13.53 -12.76 2.48
N ASN A 162 13.11 -13.54 1.48
CA ASN A 162 12.88 -14.99 1.64
C ASN A 162 14.18 -15.78 1.87
N GLU A 163 15.33 -15.25 1.45
CA GLU A 163 16.67 -15.77 1.76
C GLU A 163 17.20 -15.31 3.13
N GLY A 164 16.40 -14.54 3.90
CA GLY A 164 16.74 -14.09 5.25
C GLY A 164 17.56 -12.81 5.30
N ARG A 165 17.62 -12.03 4.22
CA ARG A 165 18.30 -10.72 4.20
C ARG A 165 17.44 -9.63 4.83
N GLU A 166 18.09 -8.68 5.49
CA GLU A 166 17.43 -7.59 6.22
C GLU A 166 17.20 -6.39 5.29
N LEU A 167 16.01 -6.28 4.70
CA LEU A 167 15.69 -5.26 3.67
C LEU A 167 15.95 -3.82 4.12
N GLU A 168 15.75 -3.49 5.41
CA GLU A 168 16.00 -2.13 5.92
C GLU A 168 17.48 -1.76 5.94
N ARG A 169 18.37 -2.75 6.06
CA ARG A 169 19.82 -2.53 6.14
C ARG A 169 20.49 -2.75 4.79
N GLU A 170 20.02 -3.74 4.04
CA GLU A 170 20.67 -4.25 2.83
C GLU A 170 19.97 -3.83 1.53
N GLY A 171 18.84 -3.11 1.62
CA GLY A 171 17.98 -2.78 0.48
C GLY A 171 18.71 -2.11 -0.68
N GLY A 172 19.63 -1.18 -0.40
CA GLY A 172 20.41 -0.51 -1.43
C GLY A 172 21.33 -1.46 -2.19
N ASP A 173 21.95 -2.42 -1.50
CA ASP A 173 22.85 -3.40 -2.12
C ASP A 173 22.06 -4.43 -2.92
N ILE A 174 20.90 -4.88 -2.42
CA ILE A 174 19.97 -5.76 -3.14
C ILE A 174 19.58 -5.16 -4.50
N LEU A 175 19.19 -3.88 -4.52
CA LEU A 175 18.81 -3.21 -5.76
C LEU A 175 19.99 -3.03 -6.72
N ARG A 176 21.16 -2.64 -6.21
CA ARG A 176 22.37 -2.49 -7.03
C ARG A 176 22.84 -3.81 -7.61
N ASP A 177 22.76 -4.90 -6.86
CA ASP A 177 23.10 -6.24 -7.36
C ASP A 177 22.14 -6.69 -8.47
N ALA A 178 20.83 -6.45 -8.30
CA ALA A 178 19.85 -6.73 -9.34
C ALA A 178 20.07 -5.89 -10.61
N ALA A 179 20.45 -4.62 -10.45
CA ALA A 179 20.71 -3.70 -11.55
C ALA A 179 21.90 -4.12 -12.43
N ARG A 180 22.86 -4.92 -11.93
CA ARG A 180 23.94 -5.49 -12.75
C ARG A 180 23.43 -6.38 -13.88
N HIS A 181 22.21 -6.90 -13.74
CA HIS A 181 21.57 -7.81 -14.70
C HIS A 181 20.28 -7.24 -15.32
N SER A 182 19.89 -6.00 -14.97
CA SER A 182 18.74 -5.31 -15.57
C SER A 182 19.13 -3.86 -15.91
N PRO A 183 19.36 -3.56 -17.20
CA PRO A 183 19.65 -2.20 -17.65
C PRO A 183 18.53 -1.22 -17.29
N GLU A 184 17.26 -1.65 -17.33
CA GLU A 184 16.12 -0.82 -16.98
C GLU A 184 16.14 -0.41 -15.51
N LEU A 185 16.45 -1.35 -14.62
CA LEU A 185 16.60 -1.06 -13.20
C LEU A 185 17.83 -0.16 -12.95
N ALA A 186 18.95 -0.40 -13.63
CA ALA A 186 20.13 0.46 -13.51
C ALA A 186 19.79 1.93 -13.84
N VAL A 187 19.13 2.17 -14.97
CA VAL A 187 18.69 3.52 -15.33
C VAL A 187 17.73 4.09 -14.29
N ALA A 188 16.78 3.30 -13.80
CA ALA A 188 15.81 3.74 -12.80
C ALA A 188 16.43 4.08 -11.43
N LEU A 189 17.58 3.50 -11.08
CA LEU A 189 18.32 3.82 -9.86
C LEU A 189 19.11 5.13 -10.00
N ASP A 190 19.49 5.50 -11.22
CA ASP A 190 20.26 6.72 -11.52
C ASP A 190 19.36 7.96 -11.74
N THR A 191 18.03 7.79 -11.78
CA THR A 191 17.04 8.86 -12.01
C THR A 191 16.43 9.35 -10.69
#